data_AF-A0A933AXR2-F1
#
_entry.id   AF-A0A933AXR2-F1
#
_cell.length_a   1.000
_cell.length_b   1.000
_cell.length_c   1.000
_cell.angle_alpha   90.00
_cell.angle_beta   90.00
_cell.angle_gamma   90.00
#
_symmetry.space_group_name_H-M   'P 1'
#
loop_
_entity.id
_entity.type
_entity.pdbx_description
1 polymer ?
#
loop_
_entity_poly.entity_id
_entity_poly.type
_entity_poly.pdbx_seq_one_letter_code
_entity_poly.pdbx_strand_id
1 'polypeptide(L)'
;MLTNKRRIILSLGALLIVALAMSVAVAKISWSADSAELEVSMSAMAAEFRHTYTINLNNGSTSDVSDVYVAGRIPEGSTFVEATGTPAGTTFMGQQGDVAAWLVPSVKAGSKVGPFSYKVSVSGRYGGSANAWVGWKSPSPGSAASEPVAFADVVVDGPKRGCPACHVLRDANTGSVTIAYEAMLRGGPNHPRLSFDTTVDQCLGCHAPGTGARQDMGTVAPKMLRDIVHPVHMNSPGFTNNYKGNCFTCHNVNGAGQFTLLGSKLYTDFRGIPSESPVKGIMPSELSR
;
A
#
# COMPACT_ATOMS: atom_id res chain seq x y z
N MET A 1 62.86 63.61 35.66
CA MET A 1 63.22 63.72 37.10
C MET A 1 62.25 64.70 37.73
N LEU A 2 61.45 64.28 38.74
CA LEU A 2 60.68 65.14 39.68
C LEU A 2 59.57 66.04 39.03
N THR A 3 58.41 66.40 39.62
CA THR A 3 57.69 66.06 40.88
C THR A 3 56.23 66.55 40.70
N ASN A 4 55.18 65.80 41.09
CA ASN A 4 54.50 65.88 42.41
C ASN A 4 53.78 67.24 42.63
N LYS A 5 52.43 67.32 42.70
CA LYS A 5 51.56 67.23 43.92
C LYS A 5 50.08 67.46 43.46
N ARG A 6 48.97 67.18 44.19
CA ARG A 6 48.64 66.21 45.27
C ARG A 6 47.11 66.22 45.62
N ARG A 7 46.27 65.43 44.92
CA ARG A 7 45.00 64.79 45.40
C ARG A 7 43.78 65.64 45.82
N ILE A 8 42.58 65.12 45.53
CA ILE A 8 41.50 64.77 46.50
C ILE A 8 40.81 63.48 45.99
N ILE A 9 40.23 62.69 46.90
CA ILE A 9 39.71 61.33 46.68
C ILE A 9 38.23 61.30 47.13
N LEU A 10 37.39 60.49 46.46
CA LEU A 10 36.06 60.11 46.95
C LEU A 10 35.82 58.61 46.70
N SER A 11 35.22 57.95 47.69
CA SER A 11 35.29 56.49 47.89
C SER A 11 33.98 55.76 47.56
N LEU A 12 34.07 54.50 47.15
CA LEU A 12 32.94 53.57 47.12
C LEU A 12 32.45 53.24 48.54
N GLY A 13 31.13 53.03 48.68
CA GLY A 13 30.50 52.34 49.79
C GLY A 13 29.35 51.49 49.27
N ALA A 14 29.46 50.16 49.35
CA ALA A 14 28.42 49.24 48.88
C ALA A 14 27.37 49.02 49.98
N LEU A 15 26.08 49.02 49.60
CA LEU A 15 24.97 48.72 50.51
C LEU A 15 24.34 47.38 50.12
N LEU A 16 24.38 46.42 51.05
CA LEU A 16 23.82 45.08 50.86
C LEU A 16 22.39 45.04 51.44
N ILE A 17 21.38 44.85 50.59
CA ILE A 17 20.00 44.64 51.01
C ILE A 17 19.61 43.19 50.68
N VAL A 18 19.37 42.38 51.71
CA VAL A 18 18.86 41.01 51.57
C VAL A 18 17.34 41.05 51.67
N ALA A 19 16.66 40.87 50.53
CA ALA A 19 15.20 40.73 50.47
C ALA A 19 14.82 39.24 50.53
N LEU A 20 14.22 38.81 51.64
CA LEU A 20 13.76 37.43 51.83
C LEU A 20 12.35 37.27 51.25
N ALA A 21 12.24 36.79 50.00
CA ALA A 21 10.96 36.51 49.37
C ALA A 21 10.41 35.14 49.77
N MET A 22 9.36 35.10 50.61
CA MET A 22 8.58 33.89 50.85
C MET A 22 7.69 33.58 49.63
N SER A 23 8.15 32.68 48.77
CA SER A 23 7.35 32.16 47.66
C SER A 23 6.35 31.11 48.14
N VAL A 24 5.06 31.44 48.14
CA VAL A 24 3.99 30.46 48.32
C VAL A 24 3.97 29.53 47.10
N ALA A 25 4.31 28.26 47.30
CA ALA A 25 4.25 27.26 46.25
C ALA A 25 2.77 26.89 45.96
N VAL A 26 2.16 27.58 44.99
CA VAL A 26 0.90 27.11 44.40
C VAL A 26 1.21 25.84 43.61
N ALA A 27 0.85 24.69 44.17
CA ALA A 27 0.92 23.43 43.45
C ALA A 27 0.03 23.51 42.21
N LYS A 28 0.64 23.53 41.03
CA LYS A 28 -0.08 23.32 39.77
C LYS A 28 -0.56 21.87 39.76
N ILE A 29 -1.80 21.66 40.17
CA ILE A 29 -2.50 20.39 39.94
C ILE A 29 -2.72 20.28 38.44
N SER A 30 -1.78 19.63 37.75
CA SER A 30 -1.96 19.22 36.36
C SER A 30 -2.96 18.07 36.35
N TRP A 31 -4.23 18.41 36.14
CA TRP A 31 -5.25 17.43 35.76
C TRP A 31 -4.87 16.88 34.39
N SER A 32 -4.14 15.77 34.38
CA SER A 32 -4.11 14.87 33.24
C SER A 32 -5.49 14.24 33.14
N ALA A 33 -6.42 14.96 32.53
CA ALA A 33 -7.62 14.34 32.01
C ALA A 33 -7.15 13.39 30.92
N ASP A 34 -7.04 12.10 31.26
CA ASP A 34 -6.89 11.01 30.30
C ASP A 34 -8.22 10.92 29.52
N SER A 35 -8.44 11.90 28.64
CA SER A 35 -9.57 11.89 27.72
C SER A 35 -9.39 10.67 26.86
N ALA A 36 -10.27 9.69 27.02
CA ALA A 36 -10.14 8.42 26.32
C ALA A 36 -10.27 8.66 24.81
N GLU A 37 -9.11 8.79 24.16
CA GLU A 37 -8.98 9.16 22.77
C GLU A 37 -8.93 7.88 21.94
N LEU A 38 -10.00 7.65 21.17
CA LEU A 38 -10.11 6.53 20.28
C LEU A 38 -9.50 6.89 18.93
N GLU A 39 -8.27 6.46 18.69
CA GLU A 39 -7.64 6.60 17.38
C GLU A 39 -8.42 5.77 16.35
N VAL A 40 -8.64 6.35 15.17
CA VAL A 40 -9.29 5.68 14.05
C VAL A 40 -8.43 5.81 12.79
N SER A 41 -8.24 4.68 12.11
CA SER A 41 -7.53 4.62 10.84
C SER A 41 -8.44 4.03 9.76
N MET A 42 -8.31 4.53 8.53
CA MET A 42 -8.98 3.95 7.36
C MET A 42 -7.93 3.62 6.29
N SER A 43 -8.12 2.50 5.60
CA SER A 43 -7.39 2.15 4.38
C SER A 43 -8.36 1.61 3.32
N ALA A 44 -7.93 1.52 2.07
CA ALA A 44 -8.75 0.99 0.98
C ALA A 44 -7.92 0.11 0.04
N MET A 45 -8.56 -0.97 -0.42
CA MET A 45 -8.06 -1.79 -1.53
C MET A 45 -9.10 -1.85 -2.65
N ALA A 46 -8.69 -1.66 -3.90
CA ALA A 46 -9.52 -1.86 -5.08
C ALA A 46 -9.20 -3.20 -5.75
N ALA A 47 -10.23 -3.99 -6.01
CA ALA A 47 -10.19 -5.18 -6.85
C ALA A 47 -11.28 -5.04 -7.90
N GLU A 48 -10.89 -4.90 -9.18
CA GLU A 48 -11.80 -4.48 -10.26
C GLU A 48 -12.59 -3.22 -9.87
N PHE A 49 -13.86 -3.10 -10.27
CA PHE A 49 -14.75 -1.99 -9.91
C PHE A 49 -15.17 -1.97 -8.42
N ARG A 50 -14.61 -2.82 -7.56
CA ARG A 50 -14.98 -2.93 -6.14
C ARG A 50 -13.87 -2.36 -5.25
N HIS A 51 -14.20 -1.31 -4.50
CA HIS A 51 -13.33 -0.77 -3.46
C HIS A 51 -13.79 -1.33 -2.11
N THR A 52 -12.87 -1.93 -1.35
CA THR A 52 -13.10 -2.37 0.03
C THR A 52 -12.38 -1.41 0.96
N TYR A 53 -13.16 -0.64 1.71
CA TYR A 53 -12.66 0.24 2.76
C TYR A 53 -12.60 -0.55 4.07
N THR A 54 -11.54 -0.30 4.85
CA THR A 54 -11.27 -0.98 6.12
C THR A 54 -10.96 0.05 7.19
N ILE A 55 -11.64 -0.03 8.32
CA ILE A 55 -11.50 0.86 9.47
C ILE A 55 -11.00 0.05 10.66
N ASN A 56 -10.01 0.58 11.38
CA ASN A 56 -9.51 0.00 12.62
C ASN A 56 -9.50 1.07 13.72
N LEU A 57 -9.88 0.65 14.92
CA LEU A 57 -9.93 1.46 16.13
C LEU A 57 -8.79 1.04 17.06
N ASN A 58 -8.14 2.01 17.70
CA ASN A 58 -7.15 1.79 18.75
C ASN A 58 -7.48 2.67 19.95
N ASN A 59 -7.83 2.06 21.08
CA ASN A 59 -7.98 2.76 22.34
C ASN A 59 -6.64 2.70 23.07
N GLY A 60 -5.83 3.76 22.90
CA GLY A 60 -4.54 3.90 23.58
C GLY A 60 -4.63 4.31 25.05
N SER A 61 -5.82 4.68 25.54
CA SER A 61 -6.03 5.22 26.89
C SER A 61 -6.14 4.14 27.97
N THR A 62 -6.15 4.57 29.24
CA THR A 62 -6.30 3.67 30.40
C THR A 62 -7.75 3.27 30.70
N SER A 63 -8.73 3.82 29.97
CA SER A 63 -10.17 3.62 30.22
C SER A 63 -10.89 2.96 29.05
N ASP A 64 -11.92 2.17 29.34
CA ASP A 64 -12.79 1.60 28.30
C ASP A 64 -13.63 2.69 27.62
N VAL A 65 -13.58 2.78 26.29
CA VAL A 65 -14.47 3.67 25.50
C VAL A 65 -15.73 2.90 25.15
N SER A 66 -16.92 3.46 25.41
CA SER A 66 -18.20 2.74 25.22
C SER A 66 -19.29 3.59 24.55
N ASP A 67 -20.30 2.90 24.02
CA ASP A 67 -21.34 3.44 23.11
C ASP A 67 -20.74 4.08 21.84
N VAL A 68 -19.80 3.38 21.21
CA VAL A 68 -19.06 3.86 20.04
C VAL A 68 -19.87 3.62 18.76
N TYR A 69 -20.22 4.69 18.05
CA TYR A 69 -20.73 4.65 16.68
C TYR A 69 -19.55 4.81 15.71
N VAL A 70 -19.48 3.93 14.71
CA VAL A 70 -18.44 3.94 13.68
C VAL A 70 -19.11 4.16 12.32
N ALA A 71 -18.66 5.16 11.58
CA ALA A 71 -19.13 5.48 10.24
C ALA A 71 -17.97 5.46 9.23
N GLY A 72 -18.13 4.71 8.14
CA GLY A 72 -17.26 4.75 6.98
C GLY A 72 -17.94 5.45 5.82
N ARG A 73 -17.37 6.56 5.33
CA ARG A 73 -17.97 7.33 4.24
C ARG A 73 -17.92 6.58 2.90
N ILE A 74 -19.08 6.38 2.30
CA ILE A 74 -19.25 5.88 0.93
C ILE A 74 -18.83 7.01 -0.01
N PRO A 75 -17.78 6.83 -0.84
CA PRO A 75 -17.31 7.89 -1.74
C PRO A 75 -18.36 8.34 -2.74
N GLU A 76 -18.31 9.61 -3.13
CA GLU A 76 -19.01 10.12 -4.30
C GLU A 76 -18.59 9.34 -5.57
N GLY A 77 -19.51 9.11 -6.50
CA GLY A 77 -19.27 8.27 -7.67
C GLY A 77 -19.20 6.76 -7.38
N SER A 78 -19.60 6.34 -6.17
CA SER A 78 -19.71 4.93 -5.79
C SER A 78 -21.08 4.58 -5.20
N THR A 79 -21.43 3.30 -5.22
CA THR A 79 -22.62 2.74 -4.57
C THR A 79 -22.22 1.72 -3.51
N PHE A 80 -22.87 1.73 -2.36
CA PHE A 80 -22.70 0.68 -1.35
C PHE A 80 -23.08 -0.70 -1.90
N VAL A 81 -22.40 -1.74 -1.43
CA VAL A 81 -22.61 -3.13 -1.85
C VAL A 81 -22.97 -3.98 -0.65
N GLU A 82 -22.07 -4.07 0.31
CA GLU A 82 -22.17 -4.95 1.48
C GLU A 82 -21.17 -4.52 2.57
N ALA A 83 -21.43 -4.88 3.82
CA ALA A 83 -20.41 -4.93 4.85
C ALA A 83 -19.65 -6.25 4.71
N THR A 84 -18.33 -6.20 4.58
CA THR A 84 -17.44 -7.36 4.46
C THR A 84 -16.69 -7.69 5.75
N GLY A 85 -16.68 -6.78 6.73
CA GLY A 85 -16.04 -6.97 8.03
C GLY A 85 -16.90 -6.37 9.14
N THR A 86 -17.31 -7.18 10.10
CA THR A 86 -18.00 -6.78 11.32
C THR A 86 -17.38 -7.57 12.49
N PRO A 87 -16.55 -6.95 13.33
CA PRO A 87 -15.89 -7.62 14.45
C PRO A 87 -16.90 -8.26 15.42
N ALA A 88 -16.51 -9.37 16.06
CA ALA A 88 -17.37 -10.06 17.02
C ALA A 88 -17.78 -9.14 18.17
N GLY A 89 -19.05 -9.22 18.60
CA GLY A 89 -19.61 -8.33 19.62
C GLY A 89 -19.99 -6.92 19.12
N THR A 90 -19.81 -6.62 17.83
CA THR A 90 -20.25 -5.37 17.20
C THR A 90 -21.44 -5.62 16.26
N THR A 91 -22.20 -4.58 15.93
CA THR A 91 -23.40 -4.68 15.07
C THR A 91 -23.25 -3.78 13.85
N PHE A 92 -23.45 -4.33 12.65
CA PHE A 92 -23.61 -3.51 11.45
C PHE A 92 -25.03 -2.91 11.42
N MET A 93 -25.10 -1.58 11.35
CA MET A 93 -26.33 -0.78 11.42
C MET A 93 -26.91 -0.45 10.03
N GLY A 94 -26.35 -1.03 8.96
CA GLY A 94 -26.73 -0.77 7.58
C GLY A 94 -26.02 0.43 6.96
N GLN A 95 -26.42 0.75 5.73
CA GLN A 95 -26.13 2.05 5.12
C GLN A 95 -27.07 3.11 5.70
N GLN A 96 -26.53 4.25 6.11
CA GLN A 96 -27.27 5.41 6.61
C GLN A 96 -26.82 6.63 5.80
N GLY A 97 -27.61 7.06 4.81
CA GLY A 97 -27.19 8.12 3.89
C GLY A 97 -25.95 7.73 3.09
N ASP A 98 -24.89 8.55 3.16
CA ASP A 98 -23.58 8.30 2.54
C ASP A 98 -22.57 7.61 3.47
N VAL A 99 -23.00 6.96 4.56
CA VAL A 99 -22.10 6.14 5.41
C VAL A 99 -22.55 4.68 5.55
N ALA A 100 -21.58 3.78 5.64
CA ALA A 100 -21.75 2.44 6.22
C ALA A 100 -21.51 2.55 7.73
N ALA A 101 -22.45 2.07 8.55
CA ALA A 101 -22.46 2.36 9.99
C ALA A 101 -22.39 1.09 10.86
N TRP A 102 -21.69 1.16 11.99
CA TRP A 102 -21.65 0.12 13.03
C TRP A 102 -21.86 0.70 14.42
N LEU A 103 -22.36 -0.14 15.33
CA LEU A 103 -22.38 0.10 16.76
C LEU A 103 -21.42 -0.87 17.46
N VAL A 104 -20.56 -0.32 18.31
CA VAL A 104 -19.54 -1.03 19.07
C VAL A 104 -19.80 -0.76 20.56
N PRO A 105 -20.24 -1.77 21.34
CA PRO A 105 -20.65 -1.55 22.73
C PRO A 105 -19.52 -1.02 23.61
N SER A 106 -18.29 -1.55 23.44
CA SER A 106 -17.12 -1.12 24.19
C SER A 106 -15.82 -1.49 23.45
N VAL A 107 -14.82 -0.60 23.52
CA VAL A 107 -13.43 -0.82 23.10
C VAL A 107 -12.58 -0.73 24.37
N LYS A 108 -11.97 -1.86 24.76
CA LYS A 108 -11.23 -1.96 26.03
C LYS A 108 -9.99 -1.07 26.07
N ALA A 109 -9.63 -0.60 27.25
CA ALA A 109 -8.38 0.12 27.49
C ALA A 109 -7.17 -0.64 26.90
N GLY A 110 -6.28 0.08 26.21
CA GLY A 110 -5.11 -0.49 25.53
C GLY A 110 -5.41 -1.49 24.39
N SER A 111 -6.65 -1.58 23.90
CA SER A 111 -7.06 -2.59 22.91
C SER A 111 -7.40 -2.02 21.53
N LYS A 112 -7.40 -2.91 20.53
CA LYS A 112 -7.79 -2.61 19.15
C LYS A 112 -9.03 -3.38 18.76
N VAL A 113 -9.93 -2.73 18.02
CA VAL A 113 -11.14 -3.36 17.48
C VAL A 113 -11.24 -3.04 15.98
N GLY A 114 -11.45 -4.09 15.19
CA GLY A 114 -11.44 -4.06 13.74
C GLY A 114 -11.11 -5.44 13.16
N PRO A 115 -11.09 -5.60 11.83
CA PRO A 115 -11.47 -4.59 10.85
C PRO A 115 -13.00 -4.44 10.75
N PHE A 116 -13.49 -3.19 10.72
CA PHE A 116 -14.80 -2.88 10.16
C PHE A 116 -14.59 -2.62 8.67
N SER A 117 -15.25 -3.39 7.80
CA SER A 117 -15.02 -3.26 6.36
C SER A 117 -16.32 -3.24 5.58
N TYR A 118 -16.35 -2.43 4.54
CA TYR A 118 -17.45 -2.35 3.59
C TYR A 118 -16.93 -2.24 2.16
N LYS A 119 -17.73 -2.74 1.23
CA LYS A 119 -17.45 -2.74 -0.19
C LYS A 119 -18.37 -1.75 -0.89
N VAL A 120 -17.81 -0.97 -1.80
CA VAL A 120 -18.54 -0.10 -2.72
C VAL A 120 -18.22 -0.49 -4.17
N SER A 121 -19.13 -0.18 -5.09
CA SER A 121 -18.90 -0.29 -6.53
C SER A 121 -18.66 1.10 -7.11
N VAL A 122 -17.54 1.32 -7.80
CA VAL A 122 -17.21 2.63 -8.40
C VAL A 122 -17.67 2.64 -9.87
N SER A 123 -18.48 3.63 -10.25
CA SER A 123 -19.04 3.73 -11.61
C SER A 123 -18.26 4.68 -12.53
N GLY A 124 -17.36 5.51 -11.98
CA GLY A 124 -16.60 6.53 -12.70
C GLY A 124 -15.13 6.18 -12.94
N ARG A 125 -14.38 7.11 -13.54
CA ARG A 125 -12.92 7.01 -13.74
C ARG A 125 -12.14 7.04 -12.42
N TYR A 126 -12.70 7.74 -11.43
CA TYR A 126 -12.16 7.95 -10.10
C TYR A 126 -13.35 7.93 -9.12
N GLY A 127 -13.19 7.30 -7.96
CA GLY A 127 -14.10 7.52 -6.82
C GLY A 127 -13.69 8.78 -6.06
N GLY A 128 -14.60 9.36 -5.27
CA GLY A 128 -14.25 10.39 -4.29
C GLY A 128 -13.31 9.88 -3.19
N SER A 129 -12.91 10.77 -2.28
CA SER A 129 -12.24 10.35 -1.05
C SER A 129 -13.23 9.74 -0.05
N ALA A 130 -12.73 8.81 0.76
CA ALA A 130 -13.41 8.30 1.94
C ALA A 130 -12.66 8.70 3.21
N ASN A 131 -13.37 8.78 4.33
CA ASN A 131 -12.77 8.82 5.66
C ASN A 131 -13.66 8.04 6.62
N ALA A 132 -13.09 7.59 7.73
CA ALA A 132 -13.85 7.14 8.87
C ALA A 132 -14.19 8.31 9.79
N TRP A 133 -15.29 8.17 10.53
CA TRP A 133 -15.62 9.00 11.68
C TRP A 133 -16.12 8.10 12.81
N VAL A 134 -15.73 8.41 14.03
CA VAL A 134 -16.19 7.71 15.24
C VAL A 134 -16.66 8.71 16.28
N GLY A 135 -17.75 8.38 16.96
CA GLY A 135 -18.26 9.15 18.09
C GLY A 135 -18.63 8.21 19.23
N TRP A 136 -18.39 8.61 20.46
CA TRP A 136 -18.64 7.81 21.66
C TRP A 136 -19.26 8.66 22.79
N LYS A 137 -19.79 8.01 23.83
CA LYS A 137 -20.45 8.70 24.96
C LYS A 137 -19.71 8.55 26.30
N SER A 138 -18.98 7.45 26.47
CA SER A 138 -18.34 7.05 27.73
C SER A 138 -16.86 6.77 27.48
N PRO A 139 -15.92 7.14 28.39
CA PRO A 139 -16.14 7.72 29.72
C PRO A 139 -16.59 9.19 29.72
N SER A 140 -16.35 9.90 28.61
CA SER A 140 -16.96 11.20 28.30
C SER A 140 -17.28 11.26 26.81
N PRO A 141 -18.25 12.09 26.37
CA PRO A 141 -18.55 12.22 24.95
C PRO A 141 -17.35 12.75 24.16
N GLY A 142 -17.06 12.12 23.03
CA GLY A 142 -15.92 12.47 22.19
C GLY A 142 -16.06 11.91 20.78
N SER A 143 -15.10 12.28 19.93
CA SER A 143 -15.09 11.87 18.53
C SER A 143 -13.70 11.95 17.91
N ALA A 144 -13.46 11.13 16.89
CA ALA A 144 -12.26 11.17 16.07
C ALA A 144 -12.59 10.89 14.60
N ALA A 145 -11.70 11.30 13.70
CA ALA A 145 -11.80 11.05 12.27
C ALA A 145 -10.49 10.43 11.77
N SER A 146 -10.55 9.57 10.75
CA SER A 146 -9.32 9.14 10.08
C SER A 146 -8.85 10.24 9.13
N GLU A 147 -7.56 10.19 8.77
CA GLU A 147 -7.11 10.83 7.55
C GLU A 147 -7.97 10.37 6.34
N PRO A 148 -8.23 11.25 5.36
CA PRO A 148 -8.95 10.86 4.15
C PRO A 148 -8.11 9.91 3.29
N VAL A 149 -8.68 8.78 2.91
CA VAL A 149 -8.16 7.94 1.83
C VAL A 149 -8.59 8.58 0.52
N ALA A 150 -7.68 9.29 -0.14
CA ALA A 150 -7.92 9.77 -1.50
C ALA A 150 -7.83 8.59 -2.48
N PHE A 151 -8.46 8.75 -3.66
CA PHE A 151 -8.43 7.71 -4.69
C PHE A 151 -7.00 7.30 -5.10
N ALA A 152 -6.06 8.25 -5.10
CA ALA A 152 -4.66 8.01 -5.44
C ALA A 152 -3.95 7.05 -4.47
N ASP A 153 -4.42 6.96 -3.23
CA ASP A 153 -3.84 6.14 -2.16
C ASP A 153 -4.52 4.75 -2.04
N VAL A 154 -5.52 4.47 -2.88
CA VAL A 154 -6.21 3.18 -2.90
C VAL A 154 -5.28 2.12 -3.49
N VAL A 155 -4.98 1.08 -2.71
CA VAL A 155 -4.13 -0.02 -3.15
C VAL A 155 -4.87 -0.87 -4.18
N VAL A 156 -4.40 -0.89 -5.43
CA VAL A 156 -5.02 -1.68 -6.51
C VAL A 156 -4.46 -3.11 -6.53
N ASP A 157 -5.26 -4.10 -6.14
CA ASP A 157 -5.01 -5.52 -6.41
C ASP A 157 -5.56 -5.88 -7.80
N GLY A 158 -4.88 -5.35 -8.81
CA GLY A 158 -5.20 -5.56 -10.22
C GLY A 158 -4.67 -6.89 -10.77
N PRO A 159 -5.15 -7.33 -11.94
CA PRO A 159 -4.60 -8.50 -12.61
C PRO A 159 -3.10 -8.33 -12.85
N LYS A 160 -2.31 -9.29 -12.39
CA LYS A 160 -0.84 -9.28 -12.56
C LYS A 160 -0.49 -9.35 -14.04
N ARG A 161 0.18 -8.33 -14.57
CA ARG A 161 0.57 -8.24 -15.98
C ARG A 161 2.09 -8.09 -16.16
N GLY A 162 2.65 -8.86 -17.09
CA GLY A 162 4.09 -8.99 -17.34
C GLY A 162 4.78 -9.98 -16.39
N CYS A 163 5.85 -10.63 -16.86
CA CYS A 163 6.48 -11.74 -16.15
C CYS A 163 6.91 -11.39 -14.70
N PRO A 164 7.52 -10.21 -14.43
CA PRO A 164 7.91 -9.80 -13.07
C PRO A 164 6.74 -9.46 -12.13
N ALA A 165 5.48 -9.50 -12.58
CA ALA A 165 4.33 -9.36 -11.68
C ALA A 165 4.07 -10.66 -10.87
N CYS A 166 4.49 -11.81 -11.40
CA CYS A 166 4.38 -13.11 -10.74
C CYS A 166 5.76 -13.63 -10.28
N HIS A 167 6.79 -13.51 -11.13
CA HIS A 167 8.15 -13.99 -10.86
C HIS A 167 8.99 -12.95 -10.13
N VAL A 168 8.58 -12.63 -8.91
CA VAL A 168 9.27 -11.70 -8.01
C VAL A 168 10.32 -12.44 -7.17
N LEU A 169 11.40 -11.72 -6.80
CA LEU A 169 12.36 -12.20 -5.81
C LEU A 169 11.68 -12.39 -4.46
N ARG A 170 11.57 -13.64 -3.98
CA ARG A 170 11.00 -13.95 -2.65
C ARG A 170 12.03 -14.20 -1.56
N ASP A 171 13.22 -14.64 -1.94
CA ASP A 171 14.34 -14.90 -1.04
C ASP A 171 15.62 -14.42 -1.72
N ALA A 172 16.28 -13.44 -1.11
CA ALA A 172 17.51 -12.82 -1.62
C ALA A 172 18.71 -13.79 -1.64
N ASN A 173 18.71 -14.84 -0.80
CA ASN A 173 19.81 -15.79 -0.71
C ASN A 173 19.74 -16.85 -1.82
N THR A 174 18.53 -17.29 -2.18
CA THR A 174 18.31 -18.36 -3.17
C THR A 174 17.84 -17.88 -4.53
N GLY A 175 17.37 -16.62 -4.63
CA GLY A 175 16.75 -16.10 -5.85
C GLY A 175 15.31 -16.60 -6.08
N SER A 176 14.71 -17.27 -5.09
CA SER A 176 13.49 -18.07 -5.26
C SER A 176 12.34 -17.29 -5.91
N VAL A 177 11.70 -17.95 -6.89
CA VAL A 177 10.57 -17.45 -7.72
C VAL A 177 10.94 -16.32 -8.72
N THR A 178 12.21 -15.93 -8.85
CA THR A 178 12.64 -15.13 -10.01
C THR A 178 12.62 -15.93 -11.31
N ILE A 179 12.47 -15.25 -12.44
CA ILE A 179 12.53 -15.86 -13.79
C ILE A 179 13.87 -16.59 -13.99
N ALA A 180 14.97 -15.93 -13.59
CA ALA A 180 16.32 -16.50 -13.67
C ALA A 180 16.48 -17.76 -12.81
N TYR A 181 15.95 -17.76 -11.58
CA TYR A 181 15.95 -18.94 -10.71
C TYR A 181 15.20 -20.11 -11.34
N GLU A 182 13.98 -19.88 -11.84
CA GLU A 182 13.17 -20.94 -12.46
C GLU A 182 13.79 -21.47 -13.77
N ALA A 183 14.38 -20.60 -14.58
CA ALA A 183 15.10 -20.97 -15.79
C ALA A 183 16.34 -21.85 -15.47
N MET A 184 17.16 -21.44 -14.49
CA MET A 184 18.30 -22.25 -14.03
C MET A 184 17.86 -23.58 -13.41
N LEU A 185 16.80 -23.60 -12.61
CA LEU A 185 16.28 -24.80 -11.95
C LEU A 185 15.76 -25.83 -12.98
N ARG A 186 15.05 -25.39 -14.02
CA ARG A 186 14.52 -26.27 -15.07
C ARG A 186 15.56 -26.62 -16.15
N GLY A 187 16.49 -25.71 -16.44
CA GLY A 187 17.56 -25.92 -17.42
C GLY A 187 18.72 -26.78 -16.90
N GLY A 188 18.91 -26.82 -15.57
CA GLY A 188 19.91 -27.66 -14.93
C GLY A 188 21.34 -27.35 -15.39
N PRO A 189 22.20 -28.37 -15.61
CA PRO A 189 23.60 -28.14 -16.01
C PRO A 189 23.75 -27.58 -17.43
N ASN A 190 22.70 -27.64 -18.26
CA ASN A 190 22.73 -27.20 -19.66
C ASN A 190 22.38 -25.71 -19.84
N HIS A 191 22.08 -25.00 -18.74
CA HIS A 191 21.73 -23.59 -18.76
C HIS A 191 22.81 -22.77 -18.02
N PRO A 192 23.28 -21.64 -18.58
CA PRO A 192 24.28 -20.81 -17.91
C PRO A 192 23.74 -20.28 -16.57
N ARG A 193 24.64 -20.01 -15.63
CA ARG A 193 24.28 -19.30 -14.40
C ARG A 193 23.96 -17.85 -14.74
N LEU A 194 22.80 -17.38 -14.30
CA LEU A 194 22.31 -16.02 -14.48
C LEU A 194 22.22 -15.31 -13.13
N SER A 195 22.31 -13.98 -13.14
CA SER A 195 21.99 -13.17 -11.97
C SER A 195 20.48 -13.17 -11.73
N PHE A 196 20.03 -13.04 -10.47
CA PHE A 196 18.61 -13.11 -10.12
C PHE A 196 17.78 -11.90 -10.61
N ASP A 197 18.45 -10.80 -10.95
CA ASP A 197 17.87 -9.60 -11.59
C ASP A 197 17.82 -9.68 -13.13
N THR A 198 18.20 -10.81 -13.74
CA THR A 198 18.19 -10.98 -15.20
C THR A 198 16.78 -10.77 -15.75
N THR A 199 16.69 -9.84 -16.69
CA THR A 199 15.45 -9.40 -17.35
C THR A 199 15.01 -10.35 -18.45
N VAL A 200 13.73 -10.26 -18.83
CA VAL A 200 13.17 -10.99 -19.99
C VAL A 200 13.92 -10.65 -21.29
N ASP A 201 14.43 -9.43 -21.42
CA ASP A 201 15.18 -8.96 -22.59
C ASP A 201 16.50 -9.73 -22.75
N GLN A 202 17.23 -9.89 -21.64
CA GLN A 202 18.46 -10.68 -21.59
C GLN A 202 18.20 -12.18 -21.85
N CYS A 203 17.04 -12.72 -21.44
CA CYS A 203 16.63 -14.06 -21.85
C CYS A 203 16.44 -14.15 -23.37
N LEU A 204 15.79 -13.16 -23.99
CA LEU A 204 15.58 -13.09 -25.43
C LEU A 204 16.89 -12.97 -26.23
N GLY A 205 17.96 -12.42 -25.65
CA GLY A 205 19.30 -12.44 -26.26
C GLY A 205 19.74 -13.84 -26.75
N CYS A 206 19.33 -14.90 -26.05
CA CYS A 206 19.57 -16.30 -26.44
C CYS A 206 18.31 -17.04 -26.93
N HIS A 207 17.13 -16.65 -26.45
CA HIS A 207 15.85 -17.37 -26.65
C HIS A 207 14.84 -16.66 -27.57
N ALA A 208 15.20 -15.54 -28.19
CA ALA A 208 14.42 -14.95 -29.29
C ALA A 208 14.36 -15.91 -30.49
N PRO A 209 13.36 -15.79 -31.37
CA PRO A 209 13.22 -16.66 -32.54
C PRO A 209 14.44 -16.65 -33.45
N GLY A 210 14.97 -17.82 -33.75
CA GLY A 210 16.02 -18.00 -34.75
C GLY A 210 15.48 -17.93 -36.18
N THR A 211 16.40 -17.83 -37.15
CA THR A 211 16.09 -17.74 -38.58
C THR A 211 16.87 -18.77 -39.39
N GLY A 212 16.38 -19.13 -40.57
CA GLY A 212 17.05 -20.08 -41.47
C GLY A 212 17.23 -21.45 -40.82
N ALA A 213 18.47 -21.92 -40.69
CA ALA A 213 18.81 -23.20 -40.04
C ALA A 213 18.40 -23.28 -38.55
N ARG A 214 17.93 -22.18 -37.94
CA ARG A 214 17.46 -22.10 -36.55
C ARG A 214 15.99 -21.68 -36.41
N GLN A 215 15.18 -21.81 -37.47
CA GLN A 215 13.79 -21.33 -37.51
C GLN A 215 12.90 -21.84 -36.35
N ASP A 216 13.17 -23.05 -35.83
CA ASP A 216 12.46 -23.64 -34.69
C ASP A 216 13.30 -23.69 -33.39
N MET A 217 14.28 -22.79 -33.27
CA MET A 217 15.18 -22.70 -32.11
C MET A 217 15.36 -21.24 -31.66
N GLY A 218 15.92 -21.04 -30.48
CA GLY A 218 16.39 -19.71 -30.08
C GLY A 218 17.56 -19.23 -30.95
N THR A 219 17.81 -17.94 -31.00
CA THR A 219 18.99 -17.33 -31.67
C THR A 219 20.30 -18.02 -31.29
N VAL A 220 20.45 -18.36 -29.99
CA VAL A 220 21.60 -19.10 -29.44
C VAL A 220 21.15 -20.40 -28.76
N ALA A 221 20.05 -20.35 -28.00
CA ALA A 221 19.55 -21.48 -27.23
C ALA A 221 18.80 -22.52 -28.10
N PRO A 222 18.76 -23.80 -27.71
CA PRO A 222 18.08 -24.86 -28.47
C PRO A 222 16.54 -24.80 -28.41
N LYS A 223 15.96 -23.80 -27.74
CA LYS A 223 14.50 -23.57 -27.60
C LYS A 223 14.21 -22.08 -27.58
N MET A 224 13.10 -21.65 -28.18
CA MET A 224 12.63 -20.26 -28.07
C MET A 224 11.92 -20.05 -26.73
N LEU A 225 11.82 -18.80 -26.28
CA LEU A 225 11.21 -18.50 -24.98
C LEU A 225 9.75 -18.98 -24.90
N ARG A 226 8.99 -18.85 -26.00
CA ARG A 226 7.61 -19.36 -26.10
C ARG A 226 7.50 -20.87 -25.92
N ASP A 227 8.45 -21.65 -26.43
CA ASP A 227 8.43 -23.12 -26.33
C ASP A 227 8.74 -23.62 -24.92
N ILE A 228 9.25 -22.73 -24.06
CA ILE A 228 9.49 -22.97 -22.63
C ILE A 228 8.30 -22.46 -21.82
N VAL A 229 7.85 -21.23 -22.07
CA VAL A 229 6.83 -20.54 -21.27
C VAL A 229 5.42 -21.07 -21.54
N HIS A 230 5.02 -21.23 -22.81
CA HIS A 230 3.65 -21.63 -23.14
C HIS A 230 3.28 -23.02 -22.58
N PRO A 231 4.07 -24.09 -22.76
CA PRO A 231 3.69 -25.41 -22.25
C PRO A 231 3.58 -25.48 -20.73
N VAL A 232 4.38 -24.69 -20.01
CA VAL A 232 4.36 -24.63 -18.54
C VAL A 232 3.14 -23.87 -18.01
N HIS A 233 2.67 -22.84 -18.72
CA HIS A 233 1.66 -21.91 -18.20
C HIS A 233 0.26 -22.08 -18.80
N MET A 234 0.12 -22.38 -20.10
CA MET A 234 -1.19 -22.33 -20.81
C MET A 234 -2.25 -23.28 -20.26
N ASN A 235 -1.83 -24.39 -19.65
CA ASN A 235 -2.72 -25.37 -19.03
C ASN A 235 -2.67 -25.35 -17.49
N SER A 236 -1.94 -24.39 -16.89
CA SER A 236 -1.82 -24.28 -15.44
C SER A 236 -3.14 -23.79 -14.83
N PRO A 237 -3.58 -24.33 -13.66
CA PRO A 237 -4.78 -23.84 -12.97
C PRO A 237 -4.74 -22.34 -12.66
N GLY A 238 -3.54 -21.77 -12.43
CA GLY A 238 -3.39 -20.33 -12.26
C GLY A 238 -3.82 -19.55 -13.52
N PHE A 239 -3.35 -19.95 -14.70
CA PHE A 239 -3.71 -19.29 -15.95
C PHE A 239 -5.18 -19.53 -16.34
N THR A 240 -5.66 -20.76 -16.25
CA THR A 240 -7.02 -21.13 -16.69
C THR A 240 -8.11 -20.68 -15.71
N ASN A 241 -7.91 -20.84 -14.40
CA ASN A 241 -8.94 -20.51 -13.41
C ASN A 241 -8.87 -19.07 -12.92
N ASN A 242 -7.68 -18.52 -12.66
CA ASN A 242 -7.55 -17.17 -12.09
C ASN A 242 -7.53 -16.11 -13.19
N TYR A 243 -6.73 -16.33 -14.24
CA TYR A 243 -6.62 -15.41 -15.38
C TYR A 243 -7.54 -15.75 -16.56
N LYS A 244 -8.42 -16.76 -16.45
CA LYS A 244 -9.40 -17.15 -17.48
C LYS A 244 -8.81 -17.39 -18.87
N GLY A 245 -7.55 -17.84 -18.95
CA GLY A 245 -6.84 -18.04 -20.21
C GLY A 245 -6.38 -16.75 -20.90
N ASN A 246 -6.37 -15.62 -20.20
CA ASN A 246 -6.15 -14.30 -20.79
C ASN A 246 -4.68 -14.07 -21.20
N CYS A 247 -4.42 -14.00 -22.51
CA CYS A 247 -3.12 -13.68 -23.09
C CYS A 247 -2.54 -12.33 -22.62
N PHE A 248 -3.40 -11.36 -22.27
CA PHE A 248 -2.98 -10.03 -21.81
C PHE A 248 -2.25 -10.04 -20.45
N THR A 249 -2.27 -11.16 -19.72
CA THR A 249 -1.42 -11.40 -18.53
C THR A 249 0.07 -11.35 -18.88
N CYS A 250 0.48 -11.86 -20.06
CA CYS A 250 1.88 -11.86 -20.50
C CYS A 250 2.15 -10.90 -21.67
N HIS A 251 1.11 -10.55 -22.44
CA HIS A 251 1.24 -9.73 -23.65
C HIS A 251 0.47 -8.41 -23.58
N ASN A 252 0.78 -7.54 -24.52
CA ASN A 252 -0.07 -6.45 -24.96
C ASN A 252 -0.33 -6.61 -26.47
N VAL A 253 -1.23 -5.81 -27.03
CA VAL A 253 -1.48 -5.75 -28.47
C VAL A 253 -1.32 -4.31 -28.94
N ASN A 254 -0.60 -4.10 -30.05
CA ASN A 254 -0.42 -2.77 -30.65
C ASN A 254 -1.61 -2.40 -31.58
N GLY A 255 -1.65 -1.16 -32.06
CA GLY A 255 -2.72 -0.68 -32.96
C GLY A 255 -2.83 -1.43 -34.30
N ALA A 256 -1.85 -2.26 -34.67
CA ALA A 256 -1.88 -3.13 -35.84
C ALA A 256 -2.33 -4.57 -35.53
N GLY A 257 -2.84 -4.83 -34.31
CA GLY A 257 -3.29 -6.17 -33.89
C GLY A 257 -2.16 -7.15 -33.56
N GLN A 258 -0.90 -6.72 -33.52
CA GLN A 258 0.23 -7.59 -33.24
C GLN A 258 0.44 -7.73 -31.73
N PHE A 259 0.62 -8.96 -31.26
CA PHE A 259 1.04 -9.22 -29.89
C PHE A 259 2.49 -8.77 -29.64
N THR A 260 2.70 -8.17 -28.48
CA THR A 260 4.00 -7.73 -27.95
C THR A 260 4.19 -8.30 -26.56
N LEU A 261 5.38 -8.76 -26.19
CA LEU A 261 5.65 -9.31 -24.85
C LEU A 261 5.80 -8.20 -23.79
N LEU A 262 5.26 -8.43 -22.59
CA LEU A 262 5.46 -7.56 -21.42
C LEU A 262 6.65 -8.08 -20.59
N GLY A 263 7.85 -7.59 -20.93
CA GLY A 263 9.10 -7.98 -20.26
C GLY A 263 9.29 -7.35 -18.87
N SER A 264 8.47 -6.37 -18.51
CA SER A 264 8.45 -5.70 -17.20
C SER A 264 7.08 -5.84 -16.54
N LYS A 265 7.01 -5.64 -15.21
CA LYS A 265 5.72 -5.53 -14.51
C LYS A 265 4.95 -4.34 -15.05
N LEU A 266 3.75 -4.58 -15.56
CA LEU A 266 2.83 -3.55 -15.99
C LEU A 266 1.95 -3.11 -14.81
N TYR A 267 2.07 -1.85 -14.44
CA TYR A 267 1.19 -1.21 -13.45
C TYR A 267 -0.09 -0.73 -14.15
N THR A 268 -1.23 -0.99 -13.53
CA THR A 268 -2.55 -0.59 -14.04
C THR A 268 -3.39 0.06 -12.95
N ASP A 269 -4.38 0.84 -13.37
CA ASP A 269 -5.51 1.15 -12.49
C ASP A 269 -6.40 -0.09 -12.27
N PHE A 270 -7.46 0.09 -11.46
CA PHE A 270 -8.44 -0.94 -11.13
C PHE A 270 -9.23 -1.48 -12.33
N ARG A 271 -9.17 -0.83 -13.50
CA ARG A 271 -9.81 -1.23 -14.75
C ARG A 271 -8.85 -1.97 -15.68
N GLY A 272 -7.61 -2.21 -15.24
CA GLY A 272 -6.56 -2.82 -16.06
C GLY A 272 -5.93 -1.88 -17.09
N ILE A 273 -6.22 -0.58 -17.03
CA ILE A 273 -5.64 0.43 -17.92
C ILE A 273 -4.23 0.77 -17.42
N PRO A 274 -3.19 0.76 -18.26
CA PRO A 274 -1.83 1.14 -17.86
C PRO A 274 -1.77 2.49 -17.16
N SER A 275 -1.04 2.56 -16.04
CA SER A 275 -0.86 3.80 -15.27
C SER A 275 0.14 4.79 -15.91
N GLU A 276 0.89 4.35 -16.91
CA GLU A 276 1.91 5.12 -17.62
C GLU A 276 1.73 5.01 -19.14
N SER A 277 2.06 6.09 -19.86
CA SER A 277 2.10 6.12 -21.33
C SER A 277 3.35 6.88 -21.81
N PRO A 278 4.16 6.32 -22.72
CA PRO A 278 4.04 4.98 -23.30
C PRO A 278 4.29 3.88 -22.25
N VAL A 279 3.72 2.69 -22.50
CA VAL A 279 3.87 1.54 -21.61
C VAL A 279 5.32 1.03 -21.64
N LYS A 280 6.00 1.07 -20.50
CA LYS A 280 7.38 0.58 -20.35
C LYS A 280 7.46 -0.95 -20.46
N GLY A 281 8.59 -1.46 -20.96
CA GLY A 281 8.86 -2.90 -21.04
C GLY A 281 8.05 -3.68 -22.10
N ILE A 282 7.42 -2.98 -23.05
CA ILE A 282 6.87 -3.60 -24.26
C ILE A 282 8.02 -4.01 -25.18
N MET A 283 8.08 -5.29 -25.53
CA MET A 283 9.05 -5.85 -26.48
C MET A 283 8.43 -6.00 -27.88
N PRO A 284 9.16 -5.69 -28.97
CA PRO A 284 8.65 -5.82 -30.34
C PRO A 284 8.16 -7.23 -30.66
N SER A 285 7.12 -7.33 -31.50
CA SER A 285 6.54 -8.62 -31.90
C SER A 285 7.56 -9.57 -32.54
N GLU A 286 8.60 -9.04 -33.17
CA GLU A 286 9.64 -9.82 -33.87
C GLU A 286 10.52 -10.64 -32.92
N LEU A 287 10.63 -10.25 -31.65
CA LEU A 287 11.32 -11.02 -30.61
C LEU A 287 10.39 -12.00 -29.87
N SER A 288 9.09 -11.99 -30.16
CA SER A 288 8.08 -12.81 -29.46
C SER A 288 7.17 -13.63 -30.37
N ARG A 289 7.38 -13.60 -31.70
CA ARG A 289 6.70 -14.46 -32.68
C ARG A 289 7.12 -15.91 -32.53
#